data_AF-H6Q8E3-F1
#
_entry.id   AF-H6Q8E3-F1
#
_cell.length_a   1.000
_cell.length_b   1.000
_cell.length_c   1.000
_cell.angle_alpha   90.00
_cell.angle_beta   90.00
_cell.angle_gamma   90.00
#
_symmetry.space_group_name_H-M   'P 1'
#
loop_
_entity.id
_entity.type
_entity.pdbx_description
1 polymer ?
#
loop_
_entity_poly.entity_id
_entity_poly.type
_entity_poly.pdbx_seq_one_letter_code
_entity_poly.pdbx_strand_id
1 'polypeptide(L)'
;MSKRYLTLILILLLISPIFGVILANAVGYAEPLDNVADMLDLNESEINWTPFKDYTVPGLPDVVGYIIAGAMGVAVFILLTLLFERGR
;
A
#
# COMPACT_ATOMS: atom_id res chain seq x y z
N MET A 1 -3.38 -14.10 -17.52
CA MET A 1 -3.36 -14.53 -16.10
C MET A 1 -4.44 -15.57 -15.83
N SER A 2 -4.16 -16.67 -15.11
CA SER A 2 -5.19 -17.69 -14.81
C SER A 2 -6.10 -17.23 -13.65
N LYS A 3 -7.36 -17.72 -13.63
CA LYS A 3 -8.32 -17.40 -12.55
C LYS A 3 -7.79 -17.77 -11.15
N ARG A 4 -6.95 -18.80 -11.07
CA ARG A 4 -6.34 -19.28 -9.81
C ARG A 4 -5.41 -18.22 -9.21
N TYR A 5 -4.56 -17.60 -10.03
CA TYR A 5 -3.65 -16.56 -9.56
C TYR A 5 -4.40 -15.30 -9.14
N LEU A 6 -5.43 -14.88 -9.89
CA LEU A 6 -6.23 -13.73 -9.51
C LEU A 6 -6.93 -13.95 -8.16
N THR A 7 -7.46 -15.15 -7.94
CA THR A 7 -8.08 -15.52 -6.65
C THR A 7 -7.06 -15.47 -5.52
N LEU A 8 -5.85 -16.00 -5.74
CA LEU A 8 -4.78 -15.95 -4.75
C LEU A 8 -4.38 -14.51 -4.41
N ILE A 9 -4.24 -13.64 -5.41
CA ILE A 9 -3.92 -12.22 -5.20
C ILE A 9 -5.00 -11.53 -4.37
N LEU A 10 -6.28 -11.78 -4.67
CA LEU A 10 -7.39 -11.22 -3.89
C LEU A 10 -7.37 -11.69 -2.44
N ILE A 11 -7.10 -12.98 -2.20
CA ILE A 11 -6.98 -13.53 -0.84
C ILE A 11 -5.81 -12.86 -0.10
N LEU A 12 -4.65 -12.77 -0.73
CA LEU A 12 -3.47 -12.14 -0.13
C LEU A 12 -3.70 -10.65 0.15
N LEU A 13 -4.41 -9.95 -0.73
CA LEU A 13 -4.77 -8.54 -0.55
C LEU A 13 -5.71 -8.33 0.65
N LEU A 14 -6.65 -9.24 0.89
CA LEU A 14 -7.55 -9.14 2.04
C LEU A 14 -6.87 -9.53 3.36
N ILE A 15 -5.87 -10.40 3.30
CA ILE A 15 -5.09 -10.83 4.47
C ILE A 15 -3.97 -9.83 4.81
N SER A 16 -3.45 -9.08 3.83
CA SER A 16 -2.30 -8.20 4.00
C SER A 16 -2.42 -7.12 5.10
N PRO A 17 -3.60 -6.53 5.41
CA PRO A 17 -3.72 -5.56 6.50
C PRO A 17 -3.39 -6.16 7.88
N ILE A 18 -3.48 -7.48 8.03
CA ILE A 18 -3.04 -8.16 9.26
C ILE A 18 -1.57 -7.83 9.53
N PHE A 19 -0.73 -7.84 8.50
CA PHE A 19 0.69 -7.54 8.62
C PHE A 19 0.97 -6.04 8.57
N GLY A 20 0.40 -5.35 7.58
CA GLY A 20 0.75 -3.95 7.28
C GLY A 20 0.13 -2.92 8.22
N VAL A 21 -0.94 -3.27 8.94
CA VAL A 21 -1.64 -2.33 9.83
C VAL A 21 -1.75 -2.92 11.23
N ILE A 22 -2.37 -4.09 11.39
CA ILE A 22 -2.74 -4.61 12.70
C ILE A 22 -1.51 -5.01 13.51
N LEU A 23 -0.67 -5.88 12.96
CA LEU A 23 0.52 -6.37 13.65
C LEU A 23 1.59 -5.28 13.75
N ALA A 24 1.76 -4.45 12.72
CA ALA A 24 2.66 -3.30 12.75
C ALA A 24 2.34 -2.36 13.93
N ASN A 25 1.06 -1.99 14.08
CA ASN A 25 0.61 -1.16 15.20
C ASN A 25 0.76 -1.88 16.55
N ALA A 26 0.46 -3.19 16.61
CA ALA A 26 0.55 -3.96 17.84
C ALA A 26 1.98 -4.07 18.39
N VAL A 27 2.99 -4.06 17.52
CA VAL A 27 4.40 -4.08 17.93
C VAL A 27 5.04 -2.69 18.02
N GLY A 28 4.27 -1.63 17.75
CA GLY A 28 4.78 -0.27 17.72
C GLY A 28 5.84 -0.06 16.63
N TYR A 29 5.66 -0.68 15.47
CA TYR A 29 6.56 -0.47 14.34
C TYR A 29 6.52 1.00 13.92
N ALA A 30 7.70 1.62 13.83
CA ALA A 30 7.90 2.96 13.28
C ALA A 30 8.91 2.86 12.14
N GLU A 31 8.70 3.61 11.06
CA GLU A 31 9.64 3.58 9.92
C GLU A 31 11.02 4.09 10.37
N PRO A 32 12.13 3.45 9.95
CA PRO A 32 13.46 3.93 10.34
C PRO A 32 13.73 5.38 9.93
N LEU A 33 13.14 5.84 8.83
CA LEU A 33 13.29 7.21 8.36
C LEU A 33 12.51 8.21 9.23
N ASP A 34 11.30 7.85 9.69
CA ASP A 34 10.52 8.69 10.61
C ASP A 34 11.27 8.90 11.92
N ASN A 35 11.86 7.83 12.48
CA ASN A 35 12.68 7.94 13.68
C ASN A 35 13.87 8.88 13.49
N VAL A 36 14.53 8.84 12.33
CA VAL A 36 15.64 9.75 12.02
C VAL A 36 15.15 11.19 11.82
N ALA A 37 14.00 11.38 11.19
CA ALA A 37 13.38 12.70 11.03
C ALA A 37 13.05 13.32 12.40
N ASP A 38 12.44 12.55 13.30
CA ASP A 38 12.16 12.96 14.68
C ASP A 38 13.44 13.32 15.45
N MET A 39 14.51 12.51 15.30
CA MET A 39 15.81 12.79 15.92
C MET A 39 16.46 14.08 15.40
N LEU A 40 16.16 14.46 14.16
CA LEU A 40 16.70 15.66 13.51
C LEU A 40 15.73 16.86 13.58
N ASP A 41 14.60 16.73 14.29
CA ASP A 41 13.54 17.73 14.38
C ASP A 41 13.05 18.18 12.98
N LEU A 42 12.97 17.22 12.05
CA LEU A 42 12.52 17.44 10.68
C LEU A 42 11.02 17.19 10.59
N ASN A 43 10.30 18.15 10.01
CA ASN A 43 8.90 17.98 9.69
C ASN A 43 8.74 17.24 8.36
N GLU A 44 7.73 16.38 8.28
CA GLU A 44 7.30 15.84 7.00
C GLU A 44 6.81 16.93 6.05
N SER A 45 6.90 16.66 4.74
CA SER A 45 6.38 17.54 3.71
C SER A 45 4.87 17.76 3.91
N GLU A 46 4.46 19.03 3.99
CA GLU A 46 3.04 19.42 3.96
C GLU A 46 2.37 19.09 2.62
N ILE A 47 3.17 18.92 1.55
CA ILE A 47 2.68 18.58 0.22
C ILE A 47 2.65 17.06 0.07
N ASN A 48 1.45 16.50 -0.02
CA ASN A 48 1.22 15.12 -0.40
C ASN A 48 1.09 15.02 -1.92
N TRP A 49 2.09 14.46 -2.59
CA TRP A 49 2.09 14.29 -4.06
C TRP A 49 1.21 13.12 -4.53
N THR A 50 0.83 12.23 -3.62
CA THR A 50 0.04 11.03 -3.89
C THR A 50 -1.20 10.98 -3.00
N PRO A 51 -2.34 10.49 -3.51
CA PRO A 51 -3.51 10.21 -2.67
C PRO A 51 -3.33 8.98 -1.78
N PHE A 52 -2.21 8.25 -1.89
CA PHE A 52 -1.91 7.02 -1.15
C PHE A 52 -0.75 7.17 -0.15
N LYS A 53 -0.67 8.30 0.54
CA LYS A 53 0.35 8.52 1.58
C LYS A 53 0.23 7.43 2.66
N ASP A 54 1.36 6.93 3.14
CA ASP A 54 1.47 5.83 4.13
C ASP A 54 0.69 4.57 3.73
N TYR A 55 0.52 4.36 2.42
CA TYR A 55 -0.28 3.28 1.85
C TYR A 55 -1.76 3.30 2.27
N THR A 56 -2.29 4.44 2.72
CA THR A 56 -3.71 4.61 3.08
C THR A 56 -4.37 5.69 2.20
N VAL A 57 -5.68 5.85 2.34
CA VAL A 57 -6.44 6.90 1.63
C VAL A 57 -6.98 7.89 2.65
N PRO A 58 -6.73 9.20 2.50
CA PRO A 58 -7.22 10.22 3.42
C PRO A 58 -8.74 10.13 3.62
N GLY A 59 -9.17 10.13 4.89
CA GLY A 59 -10.58 10.06 5.26
C GLY A 59 -11.18 8.65 5.33
N LEU A 60 -10.38 7.60 5.08
CA LEU A 60 -10.79 6.21 5.28
C LEU A 60 -10.09 5.58 6.49
N PRO A 61 -10.67 4.55 7.12
CA PRO A 61 -9.96 3.74 8.11
C PRO A 61 -8.73 3.08 7.51
N ASP A 62 -7.62 3.01 8.25
CA ASP A 62 -6.32 2.53 7.76
C ASP A 62 -6.40 1.16 7.07
N VAL A 63 -7.13 0.22 7.66
CA VAL A 63 -7.33 -1.12 7.07
C VAL A 63 -7.99 -1.04 5.70
N VAL A 64 -9.00 -0.18 5.54
CA VAL A 64 -9.73 0.00 4.28
C VAL A 64 -8.86 0.74 3.26
N GLY A 65 -8.19 1.82 3.69
CA GLY A 65 -7.25 2.57 2.86
C GLY A 65 -6.12 1.68 2.34
N TYR A 66 -5.56 0.83 3.19
CA TYR A 66 -4.50 -0.13 2.86
C TYR A 66 -4.93 -1.13 1.79
N ILE A 67 -6.14 -1.70 1.92
CA ILE A 67 -6.68 -2.62 0.90
C ILE A 67 -6.87 -1.88 -0.43
N ILE A 68 -7.38 -0.64 -0.41
CA ILE A 68 -7.61 0.14 -1.63
C ILE A 68 -6.28 0.50 -2.31
N ALA A 69 -5.28 0.95 -1.55
CA ALA A 69 -3.95 1.25 -2.08
C ALA A 69 -3.31 -0.01 -2.70
N GLY A 70 -3.39 -1.15 -2.02
CA GLY A 70 -2.93 -2.44 -2.54
C GLY A 70 -3.68 -2.88 -3.80
N ALA A 71 -5.01 -2.72 -3.83
CA ALA A 71 -5.83 -3.01 -5.01
C ALA A 71 -5.41 -2.14 -6.21
N MET A 72 -5.13 -0.85 -5.96
CA MET A 72 -4.66 0.08 -6.98
C MET A 72 -3.32 -0.36 -7.56
N GLY A 73 -2.36 -0.76 -6.72
CA GLY A 73 -1.08 -1.30 -7.17
C GLY A 73 -1.24 -2.55 -8.04
N VAL A 74 -2.08 -3.50 -7.62
CA VAL A 74 -2.40 -4.71 -8.42
C VAL A 74 -3.05 -4.33 -9.76
N ALA A 75 -4.00 -3.40 -9.76
CA ALA A 75 -4.68 -2.96 -10.97
C ALA A 75 -3.71 -2.31 -11.97
N VAL A 76 -2.82 -1.42 -11.50
CA VAL A 76 -1.79 -0.79 -12.32
C VAL A 76 -0.83 -1.85 -12.88
N PHE A 77 -0.37 -2.80 -12.07
CA PHE A 77 0.50 -3.87 -12.54
C PHE A 77 -0.14 -4.72 -13.65
N ILE A 78 -1.39 -5.14 -13.47
CA ILE A 78 -2.13 -5.89 -14.50
C ILE A 78 -2.31 -5.04 -15.76
N LEU A 79 -2.68 -3.76 -15.63
CA LEU A 79 -2.84 -2.85 -16.77
C LEU A 79 -1.55 -2.73 -17.57
N LEU A 80 -0.42 -2.47 -16.90
CA LEU A 80 0.89 -2.38 -17.56
C LEU A 80 1.24 -3.69 -18.27
N THR A 81 1.02 -4.83 -17.63
CA THR A 81 1.28 -6.15 -18.23
C THR A 81 0.49 -6.34 -19.53
N LEU A 82 -0.81 -5.99 -19.52
CA LEU A 82 -1.66 -6.08 -20.70
C LEU A 82 -1.24 -5.11 -21.81
N LEU A 83 -0.77 -3.91 -21.46
CA LEU A 83 -0.27 -2.93 -22.44
C LEU A 83 1.04 -3.41 -23.08
N PHE A 84 1.97 -3.96 -22.30
CA PHE A 84 3.22 -4.52 -22.82
C PHE A 84 3.00 -5.77 -23.68
N GLU A 85 2.02 -6.61 -23.35
CA GLU A 85 1.65 -7.77 -24.17
C GLU A 85 1.04 -7.36 -25.51
N ARG A 86 0.25 -6.26 -25.55
CA ARG A 86 -0.36 -5.74 -26.78
C ARG A 86 0.60 -5.00 -27.71
N GLY A 87 1.72 -4.48 -27.19
CA GLY A 87 2.74 -3.77 -27.95
C GLY A 87 3.78 -4.68 -28.62
N ARG A 88 3.67 -6.00 -28.43
CA ARG A 88 4.46 -7.05 -29.10
C ARG A 88 3.61 -7.73 -30.17
#